data_AF-A0A920VS64-F1
#
_entry.id   AF-A0A920VS64-F1
#
_cell.length_a   1.000
_cell.length_b   1.000
_cell.length_c   1.000
_cell.angle_alpha   90.00
_cell.angle_beta   90.00
_cell.angle_gamma   90.00
#
_symmetry.space_group_name_H-M   'P 1'
#
loop_
_entity.id
_entity.type
_entity.pdbx_description
1 polymer ?
#
loop_
_entity_poly.entity_id
_entity_poly.type
_entity_poly.pdbx_seq_one_letter_code
_entity_poly.pdbx_strand_id
1 'polypeptide(L)' 'MQNLQRETGAAIILITHDMGSVAEMAERVVVMYAGRKIEDGHVEDFLLRPRHP' A
#
# COMPACT_ATOMS: atom_id res chain seq x y z
N MET A 1 -1.65 11.92 8.08
CA MET A 1 -2.46 11.58 6.88
C MET A 1 -3.80 10.98 7.24
N GLN A 2 -3.85 9.98 8.13
CA GLN A 2 -5.11 9.33 8.51
C GLN A 2 -6.20 10.31 9.02
N ASN A 3 -5.84 11.32 9.82
CA ASN A 3 -6.82 12.33 10.27
C ASN A 3 -7.40 13.16 9.11
N LEU A 4 -6.56 13.64 8.20
CA LEU A 4 -7.02 14.38 7.02
C LEU A 4 -7.95 13.53 6.15
N GLN A 5 -7.61 12.25 5.98
CA GLN A 5 -8.43 11.31 5.24
C GLN A 5 -9.81 11.11 5.89
N ARG A 6 -9.84 10.97 7.23
CA ARG A 6 -11.08 10.83 8.02
C ARG A 6 -11.92 12.10 8.02
N GLU A 7 -11.30 13.26 8.06
CA GLU A 7 -11.99 14.55 8.11
C GLU A 7 -12.55 14.98 6.74
N THR A 8 -11.86 14.63 5.65
CA THR A 8 -12.22 15.09 4.29
C THR A 8 -12.93 14.02 3.46
N GLY A 9 -12.83 12.75 3.84
CA GLY A 9 -13.30 11.62 3.02
C GLY A 9 -12.49 11.42 1.72
N ALA A 10 -11.33 12.07 1.60
CA ALA A 10 -10.50 11.97 0.40
C ALA A 10 -9.82 10.60 0.28
N ALA A 11 -9.72 10.08 -0.94
CA ALA A 11 -8.84 8.96 -1.23
C ALA A 11 -7.38 9.45 -1.28
N ILE A 12 -6.45 8.69 -0.70
CA ILE A 12 -5.02 8.98 -0.72
C ILE A 12 -4.31 7.84 -1.45
N ILE A 13 -3.49 8.20 -2.43
CA ILE A 13 -2.58 7.27 -3.09
C ILE A 13 -1.17 7.65 -2.67
N LEU A 14 -0.49 6.72 -2.00
CA LEU A 14 0.91 6.85 -1.63
C LEU A 14 1.75 6.00 -2.60
N ILE A 15 2.77 6.59 -3.21
CA ILE A 15 3.74 5.89 -4.04
C ILE A 15 5.08 5.91 -3.30
N THR A 16 5.55 4.74 -2.89
CA THR A 16 6.81 4.58 -2.19
C THR A 16 7.44 3.22 -2.52
N HIS A 17 8.73 3.11 -2.26
CA HIS A 17 9.48 1.86 -2.31
C HIS A 17 9.75 1.26 -0.91
N ASP A 18 9.37 1.99 0.15
CA ASP A 18 9.54 1.55 1.53
C ASP A 18 8.27 0.86 2.04
N MET A 19 8.41 -0.41 2.42
CA MET A 19 7.31 -1.21 2.95
C MET A 19 6.93 -0.81 4.40
N GLY A 20 7.85 -0.20 5.16
CA GLY A 20 7.55 0.29 6.51
C GLY A 20 6.49 1.41 6.50
N SER A 21 6.67 2.39 5.61
CA SER A 21 5.69 3.46 5.39
C SER A 21 4.34 2.93 4.90
N VAL A 22 4.36 1.90 4.05
CA VAL A 22 3.14 1.23 3.57
C VAL A 22 2.39 0.53 4.71
N ALA A 23 3.13 -0.17 5.58
CA ALA A 23 2.58 -0.87 6.74
C ALA A 23 1.86 0.07 7.72
N GLU A 24 2.34 1.31 7.87
CA GLU A 24 1.76 2.29 8.78
C GLU A 24 0.54 3.02 8.18
N MET A 25 0.58 3.32 6.87
CA MET A 25 -0.31 4.32 6.28
C MET A 25 -1.35 3.76 5.32
N ALA A 26 -1.14 2.58 4.74
CA ALA A 26 -2.01 2.02 3.69
C ALA A 26 -2.90 0.89 4.22
N GLU A 27 -4.06 0.72 3.60
CA GLU A 27 -4.93 -0.45 3.81
C GLU A 27 -4.72 -1.48 2.70
N ARG A 28 -4.49 -1.00 1.47
CA ARG A 28 -4.27 -1.80 0.27
C ARG A 28 -2.98 -1.40 -0.42
N VAL A 29 -2.34 -2.36 -1.05
CA VAL A 29 -1.06 -2.19 -1.75
C VAL A 29 -1.17 -2.74 -3.16
N VAL A 30 -0.54 -2.03 -4.10
CA VAL A 30 -0.29 -2.51 -5.45
C VAL A 30 1.21 -2.51 -5.67
N VAL A 31 1.77 -3.68 -5.96
CA VAL A 31 3.19 -3.82 -6.29
C VAL A 31 3.35 -3.72 -7.80
N MET A 32 4.28 -2.86 -8.21
CA MET A 32 4.65 -2.70 -9.61
C MET A 32 6.09 -3.15 -9.84
N TYR A 33 6.32 -3.79 -10.97
CA TYR A 33 7.67 -4.14 -11.45
C TYR A 33 7.74 -3.95 -12.96
N ALA A 34 8.80 -3.29 -13.44
CA ALA A 34 9.02 -3.02 -14.86
C ALA A 34 7.78 -2.43 -15.57
N GLY A 35 7.09 -1.49 -14.91
CA GLY A 35 5.91 -0.81 -15.44
C GLY A 35 4.63 -1.67 -15.47
N ARG A 36 4.63 -2.86 -14.86
CA ARG A 36 3.45 -3.74 -14.79
C ARG A 36 2.98 -3.92 -13.35
N LYS A 37 1.67 -4.01 -13.15
CA LYS A 37 1.08 -4.45 -11.89
C LYS A 37 1.38 -5.94 -11.71
N ILE A 38 2.02 -6.30 -10.61
CA ILE A 38 2.40 -7.68 -10.31
C ILE A 38 1.54 -8.25 -9.17
N GLU A 39 1.24 -7.47 -8.14
CA GLU A 39 0.45 -7.92 -7.00
C GLU A 39 -0.48 -6.81 -6.48
N ASP A 40 -1.60 -7.19 -5.87
CA ASP A 40 -2.67 -6.32 -5.37
C ASP A 40 -3.40 -7.04 -4.22
N GLY A 41 -3.53 -6.38 -3.06
CA GLY A 41 -4.13 -6.99 -1.88
C GLY A 41 -4.14 -6.08 -0.65
N HIS A 42 -4.52 -6.62 0.51
CA HIS A 42 -4.40 -5.93 1.79
C HIS A 42 -2.95 -5.89 2.24
N VAL A 43 -2.52 -4.79 2.87
CA VAL A 43 -1.16 -4.64 3.42
C VAL A 43 -0.73 -5.87 4.23
N GLU A 44 -1.64 -6.42 5.04
CA GLU A 44 -1.41 -7.58 5.91
C GLU A 44 -0.97 -8.83 5.14
N ASP A 45 -1.52 -9.04 3.93
CA ASP A 45 -1.16 -10.18 3.08
C ASP A 45 0.31 -10.08 2.64
N PHE A 46 0.79 -8.88 2.34
CA PHE A 46 2.18 -8.63 1.94
C PHE A 46 3.16 -8.73 3.10
N LEU A 47 2.77 -8.29 4.29
CA LEU A 47 3.63 -8.34 5.48
C LEU A 47 3.79 -9.76 6.03
N LEU A 48 2.72 -10.57 5.98
CA LEU A 48 2.69 -11.89 6.59
C LEU A 48 2.96 -13.02 5.59
N ARG A 49 2.63 -12.81 4.30
CA ARG A 49 2.67 -13.84 3.26
C ARG A 49 3.05 -13.26 1.89
N PRO A 50 4.24 -12.66 1.74
CA PRO A 50 4.68 -12.10 0.47
C PRO A 50 4.71 -13.20 -0.61
N ARG A 51 4.06 -12.95 -1.76
CA ARG A 51 3.95 -13.94 -2.85
C ARG A 51 5.02 -13.73 -3.93
N HIS A 52 5.55 -12.52 -4.05
CA HIS A 52 6.63 -12.20 -4.96
C HIS A 52 7.98 -12.08 -4.19
N PRO A 53 9.07 -12.65 -4.74
CA PRO A 53 10.39 -12.63 -4.12
C PRO A 53 11.10 -11.28 -4.22
#